data_AF-A0A437R0Q4-F1
#
_entry.id   AF-A0A437R0Q4-F1
#
_cell.length_a   1.000
_cell.length_b   1.000
_cell.length_c   1.000
_cell.angle_alpha   90.00
_cell.angle_beta   90.00
_cell.angle_gamma   90.00
#
_symmetry.space_group_name_H-M   'P 1'
#
loop_
_entity.id
_entity.type
_entity.pdbx_description
1 polymer ?
#
loop_
_entity_poly.entity_id
_entity_poly.type
_entity_poly.pdbx_seq_one_letter_code
_entity_poly.pdbx_strand_id
1 'polypeptide(L)'
;MKWIFPLLLLSVVILSGCSVRPLTLQQDYQSVRVTMSGTPQDSYVLVDQMDQLVSQATVSGDQLIFALPPQLVVDQCFSVQSLQQQQSLAEPPYFMLSLVAQYRDLSMRRMQVEQELQAAIDAELHSRQFHTNTMQALAQHPAFAENSCQVPPQQVLPAEPFTKCQSEPECRSEGGAICFSLLLGNEGCGIAAQQLQIPGLLSNPGCSAMAAELAGEKYQLDQAVVDALAGYADDIANQMIQSESGFEQFFGIVLKGVGYAVKLENALQCTDDFVQQHFGPKLAWQAEVQQIIAAPQRLYNQCQQFVQHTHQSVAAIHAAIAQQQQLQPQLTAISEQLTALQQQQQPLDSCPYR
;
A
#
# COMPACT_ATOMS: atom_id res chain seq x y z
N MET A 1 20.92 51.28 105.62
CA MET A 1 22.21 51.03 104.93
C MET A 1 22.37 49.51 104.87
N LYS A 2 22.63 48.81 103.77
CA LYS A 2 22.88 49.12 102.36
C LYS A 2 23.11 47.72 101.70
N TRP A 3 22.50 47.41 100.54
CA TRP A 3 22.77 46.27 99.58
C TRP A 3 22.35 44.85 100.03
N ILE A 4 21.59 43.98 99.33
CA ILE A 4 21.36 43.58 97.92
C ILE A 4 22.59 43.07 97.14
N PHE A 5 22.80 41.75 96.99
CA PHE A 5 22.46 40.93 95.80
C PHE A 5 22.97 39.47 95.96
N PRO A 6 22.27 38.46 95.37
CA PRO A 6 22.55 37.02 95.43
C PRO A 6 23.35 36.54 94.20
N LEU A 7 23.82 35.28 94.15
CA LEU A 7 24.29 34.53 92.97
C LEU A 7 24.83 33.17 93.50
N LEU A 8 24.65 31.96 92.96
CA LEU A 8 24.16 31.49 91.66
C LEU A 8 23.89 29.98 91.83
N LEU A 9 22.62 29.56 91.82
CA LEU A 9 22.27 28.16 91.53
C LEU A 9 22.37 28.04 90.01
N LEU A 10 23.36 27.29 89.53
CA LEU A 10 23.51 26.97 88.12
C LEU A 10 22.45 25.92 87.75
N SER A 11 21.26 26.36 87.36
CA SER A 11 20.27 25.51 86.70
C SER A 11 20.78 25.17 85.30
N VAL A 12 21.30 23.96 85.15
CA VAL A 12 21.50 23.31 83.86
C VAL A 12 20.12 23.11 83.24
N VAL A 13 19.68 24.10 82.46
CA VAL A 13 18.53 23.99 81.56
C VAL A 13 18.96 23.09 80.41
N ILE A 14 18.55 21.83 80.49
CA ILE A 14 18.59 20.88 79.39
C ILE A 14 17.63 21.41 78.32
N LEU A 15 18.15 22.16 77.34
CA LEU A 15 17.48 22.45 76.08
C LEU A 15 17.48 21.16 75.25
N SER A 16 16.59 20.22 75.57
CA SER A 16 16.22 19.16 74.64
C SER A 16 15.43 19.82 73.51
N GLY A 17 16.13 20.15 72.42
CA GLY A 17 15.47 20.52 71.17
C GLY A 17 14.53 19.40 70.75
N CYS A 18 13.23 19.70 70.65
CA CYS A 18 12.26 18.78 70.06
C CYS A 18 12.69 18.50 68.62
N SER A 19 13.32 17.36 68.37
CA SER A 19 13.59 16.89 67.01
C SER A 19 12.27 16.86 66.26
N VAL A 20 12.18 17.52 65.11
CA VAL A 20 11.02 17.43 64.22
C VAL A 20 10.95 15.98 63.71
N ARG A 21 9.82 15.30 63.95
CA ARG A 21 9.62 13.89 63.59
C ARG A 21 8.49 13.73 62.57
N PRO A 22 8.54 12.72 61.69
CA PRO A 22 7.43 12.41 60.80
C PRO A 22 6.22 11.91 61.61
N LEU A 23 5.04 12.42 61.28
CA LEU A 23 3.76 12.05 61.90
C LEU A 23 2.96 11.11 61.00
N THR A 24 2.86 11.45 59.71
CA THR A 24 2.12 10.65 58.73
C THR A 24 2.87 10.63 57.41
N LEU A 25 2.81 9.48 56.75
CA LEU A 25 3.25 9.33 55.37
C LEU A 25 2.06 8.86 54.53
N GLN A 26 1.79 9.60 53.46
CA GLN A 26 0.69 9.35 52.55
C GLN A 26 1.18 9.42 51.11
N GLN A 27 0.50 8.71 50.23
CA GLN A 27 0.64 8.84 48.78
C GLN A 27 -0.67 9.33 48.17
N ASP A 28 -0.54 10.14 47.12
CA ASP A 28 -1.56 10.32 46.10
C ASP A 28 -1.01 9.82 44.75
N TYR A 29 -1.81 9.91 43.69
CA TYR A 29 -1.49 9.33 42.39
C TYR A 29 -0.26 9.98 41.69
N GLN A 30 0.25 11.11 42.19
CA GLN A 30 1.40 11.83 41.61
C GLN A 30 2.47 12.20 42.63
N SER A 31 2.27 12.00 43.92
CA SER A 31 3.19 12.47 44.95
C SER A 31 3.18 11.62 46.20
N VAL A 32 4.30 11.69 46.93
CA VAL A 32 4.40 11.23 48.32
C VAL A 32 4.40 12.47 49.21
N ARG A 33 3.62 12.44 50.28
CA ARG A 33 3.51 13.52 51.27
C ARG A 33 3.89 13.00 52.64
N VAL A 34 4.77 13.73 53.32
CA VAL A 34 5.18 13.44 54.69
C VAL A 34 4.81 14.65 55.56
N THR A 35 3.91 14.45 56.52
CA THR A 35 3.57 15.49 57.50
C THR A 35 4.51 15.36 58.68
N MET A 36 5.16 16.46 59.06
CA MET A 36 6.15 16.52 60.13
C MET A 36 5.55 17.18 61.38
N SER A 37 6.10 16.92 62.56
CA SER A 37 5.66 17.50 63.84
C SER A 37 5.98 19.00 64.00
N GLY A 38 6.55 19.62 62.98
CA GLY A 38 7.03 20.99 62.94
C GLY A 38 7.64 21.30 61.56
N THR A 39 8.05 22.55 61.33
CA THR A 39 8.62 22.94 60.04
C THR A 39 9.95 22.21 59.78
N PRO A 40 10.07 21.43 58.70
CA PRO A 40 11.30 20.74 58.38
C PRO A 40 12.43 21.74 58.08
N GLN A 41 13.58 21.56 58.72
CA GLN A 41 14.76 22.41 58.52
C GLN A 41 15.86 21.76 57.66
N ASP A 42 15.76 20.45 57.44
CA ASP A 42 16.66 19.69 56.58
C ASP A 42 16.14 19.58 55.14
N SER A 43 17.04 19.21 54.24
CA SER A 43 16.68 18.80 52.87
C SER A 43 16.44 17.29 52.82
N TYR A 44 15.38 16.89 52.12
CA TYR A 44 14.94 15.51 52.05
C TYR A 44 14.79 15.05 50.61
N VAL A 45 15.04 13.76 50.40
CA VAL A 45 14.99 13.11 49.09
C VAL A 45 14.15 11.84 49.15
N LEU A 46 13.41 11.58 48.08
CA LEU A 46 12.84 10.27 47.79
C LEU A 46 13.84 9.52 46.92
N VAL A 47 14.23 8.33 47.37
CA VAL A 47 15.11 7.43 46.62
C VAL A 47 14.44 6.10 46.36
N ASP A 48 14.91 5.40 45.33
CA ASP A 48 14.49 4.03 45.06
C ASP A 48 15.31 2.99 45.85
N GLN A 49 15.02 1.71 45.60
CA GLN A 49 15.70 0.58 46.24
C GLN A 49 17.21 0.49 45.96
N MET A 50 17.72 1.19 44.95
CA MET A 50 19.14 1.28 44.62
C MET A 50 19.77 2.60 45.10
N ASP A 51 19.09 3.32 45.99
CA ASP A 51 19.46 4.65 46.49
C ASP A 51 19.61 5.72 45.38
N GLN A 52 18.96 5.52 44.23
CA GLN A 52 18.92 6.54 43.17
C GLN A 52 17.88 7.61 43.51
N LEU A 53 18.25 8.88 43.28
CA LEU A 53 17.36 10.02 43.50
C LEU A 53 16.16 9.94 42.55
N VAL A 54 14.96 9.86 43.13
CA VAL A 54 13.68 9.94 42.41
C VAL A 54 13.16 11.37 42.41
N SER A 55 13.16 12.03 43.57
CA SER A 55 12.61 13.37 43.74
C SER A 55 13.17 14.08 44.96
N GLN A 56 13.24 15.40 44.92
CA GLN A 56 13.58 16.24 46.08
C GLN A 56 12.30 16.80 46.71
N ALA A 57 12.30 16.92 48.04
CA ALA A 57 11.14 17.47 48.74
C ALA A 57 10.94 18.95 48.43
N THR A 58 9.69 19.33 48.13
CA THR A 58 9.22 20.70 48.26
C THR A 58 8.60 20.88 49.64
N VAL A 59 9.05 21.89 50.39
CA VAL A 59 8.55 22.17 51.74
C VAL A 59 7.35 23.12 51.65
N SER A 60 6.23 22.74 52.26
CA SER A 60 5.03 23.56 52.39
C SER A 60 4.52 23.50 53.83
N GLY A 61 4.91 24.47 54.66
CA GLY A 61 4.55 24.49 56.08
C GLY A 61 5.21 23.37 56.86
N ASP A 62 4.41 22.45 57.40
CA ASP A 62 4.82 21.23 58.09
C ASP A 62 4.91 20.00 57.17
N GLN A 63 4.68 20.16 55.85
CA GLN A 63 4.66 19.06 54.89
C GLN A 63 5.90 19.05 53.98
N LEU A 64 6.41 17.85 53.75
CA LEU A 64 7.34 17.52 52.66
C LEU A 64 6.54 16.87 51.52
N ILE A 65 6.65 17.42 50.32
CA ILE A 65 5.95 16.92 49.13
C ILE A 65 6.99 16.47 48.10
N PHE A 66 6.94 15.21 47.71
CA PHE A 66 7.80 14.60 46.71
C PHE A 66 6.98 14.33 45.44
N ALA A 67 7.17 15.14 44.41
CA ALA A 67 6.52 14.91 43.12
C ALA A 67 7.14 13.71 42.42
N LEU A 68 6.32 12.78 41.92
CA LEU A 68 6.78 11.56 41.28
C LEU A 68 6.94 11.77 39.77
N PRO A 69 8.10 11.43 39.18
CA PRO A 69 8.28 11.57 37.74
C PRO A 69 7.37 10.59 36.98
N PRO A 70 6.81 10.98 35.83
CA PRO A 70 5.85 10.17 35.08
C PRO A 70 6.44 8.83 34.58
N GLN A 71 7.75 8.75 34.40
CA GLN A 71 8.46 7.55 33.93
C GLN A 71 9.02 6.66 35.06
N LEU A 72 8.65 6.94 36.32
CA LEU A 72 9.14 6.16 37.47
C LEU A 72 8.80 4.66 37.33
N VAL A 73 9.75 3.77 37.59
CA VAL A 73 9.44 2.35 37.75
C VAL A 73 8.77 2.19 39.12
N VAL A 74 7.49 1.84 39.16
CA VAL A 74 6.66 1.81 40.39
C VAL A 74 6.65 0.46 41.11
N ASP A 75 7.05 -0.61 40.43
CA ASP A 75 7.16 -1.98 40.98
C ASP A 75 8.47 -2.19 41.74
N GLN A 76 8.80 -1.27 42.63
CA GLN A 76 10.00 -1.34 43.48
C GLN A 76 9.77 -0.65 44.82
N CYS A 77 10.68 -0.87 45.77
CA CYS A 77 10.65 -0.18 47.06
C CYS A 77 11.22 1.25 46.96
N PHE A 78 10.70 2.14 47.80
CA PHE A 78 11.16 3.52 47.92
C PHE A 78 11.44 3.88 49.37
N SER A 79 12.30 4.87 49.58
CA SER A 79 12.65 5.38 50.90
C SER A 79 12.71 6.90 50.88
N VAL A 80 12.24 7.55 51.94
CA VAL A 80 12.43 9.00 52.13
C VAL A 80 13.59 9.20 53.08
N GLN A 81 14.65 9.87 52.64
CA GLN A 81 15.89 10.03 53.41
C GLN A 81 16.22 11.50 53.67
N SER A 82 16.80 11.80 54.84
CA SER A 82 17.47 13.09 55.11
C SER A 82 18.82 13.14 54.40
N LEU A 83 19.10 14.22 53.67
CA LEU A 83 20.40 14.42 53.02
C LEU A 83 21.55 14.55 54.02
N GLN A 84 21.30 15.03 55.24
CA GLN A 84 22.34 15.17 56.27
C GLN A 84 22.61 13.86 57.01
N GLN A 85 21.56 13.12 57.36
CA GLN A 85 21.67 11.94 58.23
C GLN A 85 21.71 10.62 57.46
N GLN A 86 21.35 10.61 56.17
CA GLN A 86 21.18 9.41 55.34
C GLN A 86 20.32 8.31 56.00
N GLN A 87 19.41 8.73 56.88
CA GLN A 87 18.47 7.85 57.58
C GLN A 87 17.08 7.99 56.98
N SER A 88 16.37 6.87 56.89
CA SER A 88 14.98 6.86 56.43
C SER A 88 14.08 7.55 57.46
N LEU A 89 13.19 8.40 56.97
CA LEU A 89 12.12 9.04 57.75
C LEU A 89 10.87 8.15 57.85
N ALA A 90 10.75 7.10 57.05
CA ALA A 90 9.55 6.28 57.00
C ALA A 90 9.63 5.15 58.04
N GLU A 91 8.52 4.86 58.71
CA GLU A 91 8.30 3.60 59.43
C GLU A 91 7.09 2.91 58.78
N PRO A 92 7.28 1.88 57.94
CA PRO A 92 8.52 1.15 57.65
C PRO A 92 9.51 1.94 56.76
N PRO A 93 10.83 1.66 56.85
CA PRO A 93 11.88 2.43 56.16
C PRO A 93 11.83 2.35 54.64
N TYR A 94 11.13 1.35 54.12
CA TYR A 94 10.89 1.12 52.70
C TYR A 94 9.40 0.85 52.46
N PHE A 95 8.87 1.44 51.40
CA PHE A 95 7.45 1.34 51.05
C PHE A 95 7.24 1.20 49.55
N MET A 96 6.04 0.76 49.17
CA MET A 96 5.59 0.68 47.78
C MET A 96 4.67 1.85 47.42
N LEU A 97 4.67 2.22 46.14
CA LEU A 97 3.78 3.23 45.55
C LEU A 97 2.58 2.57 44.86
N SER A 98 1.84 1.76 45.61
CA SER A 98 0.73 0.91 45.12
C SER A 98 -0.36 1.71 44.39
N LEU A 99 -0.78 2.86 44.93
CA LEU A 99 -1.81 3.71 44.33
C LEU A 99 -1.33 4.31 43.00
N VAL A 100 -0.06 4.71 42.94
CA VAL A 100 0.57 5.22 41.72
C VAL A 100 0.67 4.12 40.67
N ALA A 101 1.03 2.90 41.06
CA ALA A 101 1.07 1.74 40.18
C ALA A 101 -0.31 1.43 39.59
N GLN A 102 -1.33 1.35 40.43
CA GLN A 102 -2.71 1.13 40.00
C GLN A 102 -3.21 2.22 39.06
N TYR A 103 -2.93 3.49 39.37
CA TYR A 103 -3.32 4.62 38.52
C TYR A 103 -2.67 4.55 37.14
N ARG A 104 -1.38 4.19 37.06
CA ARG A 104 -0.65 4.08 35.80
C ARG A 104 -1.13 2.92 34.95
N ASP A 105 -1.37 1.76 35.55
CA ASP A 105 -1.92 0.59 34.86
C ASP A 105 -3.29 0.91 34.24
N LEU A 106 -4.20 1.49 35.04
CA LEU A 106 -5.51 1.90 34.55
C LEU A 106 -5.43 3.00 33.48
N SER A 107 -4.48 3.94 33.60
CA SER A 107 -4.28 5.00 32.60
C SER A 107 -3.82 4.41 31.26
N MET A 108 -2.91 3.44 31.28
CA MET A 108 -2.47 2.71 30.09
C MET A 108 -3.62 1.91 29.47
N ARG A 109 -4.39 1.20 30.30
CA ARG A 109 -5.56 0.45 29.85
C ARG A 109 -6.63 1.35 29.25
N ARG A 110 -6.85 2.55 29.83
CA ARG A 110 -7.76 3.56 29.26
C ARG A 110 -7.34 3.93 27.85
N MET A 111 -6.06 4.24 27.65
CA MET A 111 -5.51 4.61 26.35
C MET A 111 -5.67 3.49 25.31
N GLN A 112 -5.45 2.23 25.70
CA GLN A 112 -5.67 1.07 24.83
C GLN A 112 -7.14 0.95 24.41
N VAL A 113 -8.07 1.05 25.37
CA VAL A 113 -9.51 1.00 25.09
C VAL A 113 -9.97 2.17 24.23
N GLU A 114 -9.43 3.38 24.44
CA GLU A 114 -9.68 4.56 23.60
C GLU A 114 -9.22 4.33 22.16
N GLN A 115 -8.04 3.75 21.96
CA GLN A 115 -7.51 3.42 20.63
C GLN A 115 -8.37 2.35 19.93
N GLU A 116 -8.76 1.29 20.64
CA GLU A 116 -9.65 0.26 20.10
C GLU A 116 -11.03 0.82 19.75
N LEU A 117 -11.57 1.71 20.59
CA LEU A 117 -12.85 2.37 20.33
C LEU A 117 -12.77 3.25 19.07
N GLN A 118 -11.70 4.03 18.92
CA GLN A 118 -11.49 4.85 17.73
C GLN A 118 -11.36 3.98 16.47
N ALA A 119 -10.61 2.88 16.54
CA ALA A 119 -10.50 1.94 15.43
C ALA A 119 -11.86 1.33 15.04
N ALA A 120 -12.72 1.03 16.02
CA ALA A 120 -14.08 0.55 15.76
C ALA A 120 -14.99 1.62 15.13
N ILE A 121 -14.86 2.88 15.53
CA ILE A 121 -15.57 4.01 14.91
C ILE A 121 -15.12 4.20 13.46
N ASP A 122 -13.82 4.20 13.22
CA ASP A 122 -13.25 4.36 11.88
C ASP A 122 -13.66 3.19 10.96
N ALA A 123 -13.68 1.96 11.49
CA ALA A 123 -14.14 0.78 10.76
C ALA A 123 -15.63 0.86 10.39
N GLU A 124 -16.49 1.37 11.28
CA GLU A 124 -17.90 1.62 10.98
C GLU A 124 -18.04 2.65 9.84
N LEU A 125 -17.35 3.79 9.94
CA LEU A 125 -17.41 4.86 8.95
C LEU A 125 -16.98 4.37 7.57
N HIS A 126 -15.84 3.66 7.49
CA HIS A 126 -15.35 3.09 6.23
C HIS A 126 -16.34 2.05 5.67
N SER A 127 -16.88 1.18 6.51
CA SER A 127 -17.83 0.14 6.08
C SER A 127 -19.14 0.75 5.58
N ARG A 128 -19.63 1.83 6.23
CA ARG A 128 -20.81 2.59 5.77
C ARG A 128 -20.56 3.26 4.42
N GLN A 129 -19.41 3.90 4.25
CA GLN A 129 -19.07 4.54 2.98
C GLN A 129 -18.96 3.50 1.85
N PHE A 130 -18.28 2.38 2.10
CA PHE A 130 -18.19 1.27 1.16
C PHE A 130 -19.57 0.69 0.83
N HIS A 131 -20.43 0.51 1.83
CA HIS A 131 -21.81 0.06 1.64
C HIS A 131 -22.60 1.01 0.73
N THR A 132 -22.56 2.32 1.01
CA THR A 132 -23.27 3.33 0.21
C THR A 132 -22.78 3.33 -1.25
N ASN A 133 -21.47 3.30 -1.47
CA ASN A 133 -20.90 3.26 -2.83
C ASN A 133 -21.30 1.98 -3.58
N THR A 134 -21.24 0.84 -2.90
CA THR A 134 -21.63 -0.46 -3.47
C THR A 134 -23.11 -0.50 -3.82
N MET A 135 -23.98 0.05 -2.95
CA MET A 135 -25.41 0.13 -3.20
C MET A 135 -25.75 1.08 -4.37
N GLN A 136 -25.04 2.20 -4.50
CA GLN A 136 -25.20 3.09 -5.65
C GLN A 136 -24.78 2.41 -6.96
N ALA A 137 -23.65 1.70 -6.96
CA ALA A 137 -23.18 0.93 -8.11
C ALA A 137 -24.17 -0.20 -8.47
N LEU A 138 -24.69 -0.90 -7.47
CA LEU A 138 -25.69 -1.96 -7.65
C LEU A 138 -26.99 -1.40 -8.25
N ALA A 139 -27.48 -0.26 -7.75
CA ALA A 139 -28.70 0.38 -8.25
C ALA A 139 -28.59 0.84 -9.72
N GLN A 140 -27.37 1.15 -10.18
CA GLN A 140 -27.09 1.52 -11.57
C GLN A 140 -26.73 0.31 -12.45
N HIS A 141 -26.62 -0.88 -11.86
CA HIS A 141 -26.13 -2.05 -12.56
C HIS A 141 -27.22 -2.65 -13.50
N PRO A 142 -26.93 -2.90 -14.79
CA PRO A 142 -27.94 -3.35 -15.76
C PRO A 142 -28.62 -4.69 -15.42
N ALA A 143 -27.94 -5.54 -14.65
CA ALA A 143 -28.45 -6.83 -14.20
C ALA A 143 -29.21 -6.76 -12.85
N PHE A 144 -29.35 -5.58 -12.22
CA PHE A 144 -30.08 -5.42 -10.97
C PHE A 144 -31.47 -4.84 -11.23
N ALA A 145 -32.50 -5.67 -11.04
CA ALA A 145 -33.90 -5.29 -11.25
C ALA A 145 -34.79 -5.94 -10.19
N GLU A 146 -35.86 -5.26 -9.79
CA GLU A 146 -36.85 -5.78 -8.83
C GLU A 146 -36.21 -6.24 -7.50
N ASN A 147 -35.18 -5.53 -7.03
CA ASN A 147 -34.39 -5.87 -5.83
C ASN A 147 -33.66 -7.22 -5.90
N SER A 148 -33.35 -7.70 -7.10
CA SER A 148 -32.65 -8.96 -7.32
C SER A 148 -31.69 -8.86 -8.50
N CYS A 149 -30.70 -9.74 -8.55
CA CYS A 149 -29.89 -9.90 -9.75
C CYS A 149 -30.61 -10.82 -10.73
N GLN A 150 -30.83 -10.32 -11.94
CA GLN A 150 -31.46 -11.02 -13.06
C GLN A 150 -30.48 -11.11 -14.22
N VAL A 151 -30.58 -12.14 -15.05
CA VAL A 151 -29.78 -12.23 -16.27
C VAL A 151 -30.39 -11.23 -17.27
N PRO A 152 -29.66 -10.16 -17.66
CA PRO A 152 -30.22 -9.18 -18.58
C PRO A 152 -30.44 -9.82 -19.96
N PRO A 153 -31.36 -9.30 -20.78
CA PRO A 153 -31.56 -9.82 -22.12
C PRO A 153 -30.29 -9.68 -22.95
N GLN A 154 -29.98 -10.69 -23.76
CA GLN A 154 -28.88 -10.61 -24.71
C GLN A 154 -29.16 -9.52 -25.74
N GLN A 155 -28.14 -8.75 -26.10
CA GLN A 155 -28.23 -7.80 -27.20
C GLN A 155 -28.36 -8.54 -28.54
N VAL A 156 -28.93 -7.85 -29.53
CA VAL A 156 -29.05 -8.36 -30.90
C VAL A 156 -27.63 -8.59 -31.46
N LEU A 157 -27.41 -9.75 -32.07
CA LEU A 157 -26.12 -10.05 -32.69
C LEU A 157 -25.95 -9.23 -33.98
N PRO A 158 -24.77 -8.64 -34.22
CA PRO A 158 -24.48 -7.99 -35.49
C PRO A 158 -24.57 -9.00 -36.63
N ALA A 159 -24.95 -8.54 -37.82
CA ALA A 159 -24.96 -9.38 -39.02
C ALA A 159 -23.53 -9.81 -39.38
N GLU A 160 -23.37 -11.05 -39.85
CA GLU A 160 -22.07 -11.54 -40.32
C GLU A 160 -21.58 -10.67 -41.50
N PRO A 161 -20.34 -10.14 -41.45
CA PRO A 161 -19.81 -9.35 -42.53
C PRO A 161 -19.56 -10.23 -43.75
N PHE A 162 -19.69 -9.64 -44.93
CA PHE A 162 -19.27 -10.31 -46.15
C PHE A 162 -17.77 -10.58 -46.12
N THR A 163 -17.38 -11.80 -46.50
CA THR A 163 -15.99 -12.20 -46.67
C THR A 163 -15.80 -12.70 -48.08
N LYS A 164 -14.65 -12.38 -48.69
CA LYS A 164 -14.31 -12.85 -50.04
C LYS A 164 -14.02 -14.35 -50.04
N CYS A 165 -13.43 -14.84 -48.95
CA CYS A 165 -13.06 -16.24 -48.75
C CYS A 165 -14.01 -16.89 -47.72
N GLN A 166 -14.27 -18.19 -47.84
CA GLN A 166 -15.13 -18.92 -46.90
C GLN A 166 -14.40 -19.26 -45.59
N SER A 167 -13.06 -19.38 -45.65
CA SER A 167 -12.22 -19.69 -44.49
C SER A 167 -10.87 -18.97 -44.52
N GLU A 168 -10.23 -18.83 -43.36
CA GLU A 168 -8.88 -18.26 -43.26
C GLU A 168 -7.84 -19.05 -44.08
N PRO A 169 -7.81 -20.41 -44.06
CA PRO A 169 -6.87 -21.17 -44.87
C PRO A 169 -7.07 -20.97 -46.38
N GLU A 170 -8.32 -20.85 -46.83
CA GLU A 170 -8.64 -20.53 -48.22
C GLU A 170 -8.12 -19.14 -48.59
N CYS A 171 -8.34 -18.14 -47.73
CA CYS A 171 -7.84 -16.78 -47.94
C CYS A 171 -6.31 -16.70 -47.96
N ARG A 172 -5.63 -17.47 -47.11
CA ARG A 172 -4.17 -17.59 -47.13
C ARG A 172 -3.68 -18.30 -48.40
N SER A 173 -4.42 -19.30 -48.89
CA SER A 173 -4.11 -19.99 -50.14
C SER A 173 -4.31 -19.09 -51.37
N GLU A 174 -5.42 -18.36 -51.44
CA GLU A 174 -5.72 -17.43 -52.53
C GLU A 174 -4.76 -16.23 -52.52
N GLY A 175 -4.60 -15.58 -51.36
CA GLY A 175 -3.64 -14.50 -51.17
C GLY A 175 -2.22 -14.96 -51.50
N GLY A 176 -1.83 -16.16 -51.06
CA GLY A 176 -0.55 -16.76 -51.41
C GLY A 176 -0.41 -16.97 -52.92
N ALA A 177 -1.41 -17.56 -53.58
CA ALA A 177 -1.37 -17.75 -55.03
C ALA A 177 -1.21 -16.42 -55.78
N ILE A 178 -1.91 -15.37 -55.36
CA ILE A 178 -1.80 -14.02 -55.94
C ILE A 178 -0.41 -13.43 -55.68
N CYS A 179 0.01 -13.31 -54.42
CA CYS A 179 1.26 -12.65 -54.03
C CYS A 179 2.51 -13.38 -54.56
N PHE A 180 2.52 -14.72 -54.54
CA PHE A 180 3.63 -15.51 -55.08
C PHE A 180 3.66 -15.54 -56.61
N SER A 181 2.50 -15.52 -57.28
CA SER A 181 2.47 -15.41 -58.75
C SER A 181 2.96 -14.03 -59.22
N LEU A 182 2.66 -12.96 -58.47
CA LEU A 182 3.20 -11.63 -58.70
C LEU A 182 4.72 -11.59 -58.54
N LEU A 183 5.24 -12.20 -57.46
CA LEU A 183 6.68 -12.35 -57.26
C LEU A 183 7.35 -13.07 -58.44
N LEU A 184 6.82 -14.23 -58.83
CA LEU A 184 7.36 -15.03 -59.94
C LEU A 184 7.25 -14.30 -61.29
N GLY A 185 6.15 -13.59 -61.52
CA GLY A 185 5.93 -12.78 -62.73
C GLY A 185 6.91 -11.60 -62.82
N ASN A 186 7.14 -10.91 -61.71
CA ASN A 186 8.11 -9.83 -61.61
C ASN A 186 9.54 -10.33 -61.86
N GLU A 187 9.94 -11.44 -61.24
CA GLU A 187 11.24 -12.08 -61.49
C GLU A 187 11.39 -12.52 -62.95
N GLY A 188 10.36 -13.15 -63.53
CA GLY A 188 10.36 -13.54 -64.95
C GLY A 188 10.53 -12.33 -65.88
N CYS A 189 9.84 -11.22 -65.57
CA CYS A 189 9.97 -9.96 -66.29
C CYS A 189 11.38 -9.34 -66.13
N GLY A 190 11.93 -9.35 -64.92
CA GLY A 190 13.30 -8.89 -64.64
C GLY A 190 14.37 -9.68 -65.40
N ILE A 191 14.24 -11.01 -65.44
CA ILE A 191 15.14 -11.89 -66.22
C ILE A 191 15.04 -11.59 -67.72
N ALA A 192 13.83 -11.41 -68.25
CA ALA A 192 13.63 -11.04 -69.65
C ALA A 192 14.22 -9.67 -69.97
N ALA A 193 14.06 -8.69 -69.07
CA ALA A 193 14.64 -7.36 -69.22
C ALA A 193 16.18 -7.38 -69.20
N GLN A 194 16.78 -8.24 -68.36
CA GLN A 194 18.23 -8.45 -68.34
C GLN A 194 18.76 -9.04 -69.67
N GLN A 195 18.03 -9.95 -70.30
CA GLN A 195 18.41 -10.47 -71.64
C GLN A 195 18.40 -9.37 -72.71
N LEU A 196 17.56 -8.36 -72.53
CA LEU A 196 17.48 -7.17 -73.39
C LEU A 196 18.46 -6.05 -72.96
N GLN A 197 19.34 -6.32 -71.98
CA GLN A 197 20.32 -5.37 -71.44
C GLN A 197 19.69 -4.10 -70.84
N ILE A 198 18.46 -4.21 -70.32
CA ILE A 198 17.80 -3.12 -69.58
C ILE A 198 18.33 -3.14 -68.14
N PRO A 199 18.82 -2.02 -67.59
CA PRO A 199 19.28 -1.95 -66.21
C PRO A 199 18.18 -2.31 -65.20
N GLY A 200 18.53 -3.08 -64.17
CA GLY A 200 17.68 -3.48 -63.05
C GLY A 200 17.00 -2.30 -62.36
N LEU A 201 17.71 -1.18 -62.23
CA LEU A 201 17.19 0.10 -61.71
C LEU A 201 15.91 0.57 -62.43
N LEU A 202 15.74 0.22 -63.71
CA LEU A 202 14.61 0.59 -64.55
C LEU A 202 13.63 -0.56 -64.75
N SER A 203 14.13 -1.80 -64.87
CA SER A 203 13.28 -2.96 -65.13
C SER A 203 12.46 -3.38 -63.93
N ASN A 204 13.02 -3.38 -62.71
CA ASN A 204 12.32 -3.86 -61.52
C ASN A 204 11.09 -3.00 -61.18
N PRO A 205 11.17 -1.65 -61.13
CA PRO A 205 9.97 -0.83 -60.94
C PRO A 205 8.93 -1.01 -62.04
N GLY A 206 9.36 -1.16 -63.30
CA GLY A 206 8.46 -1.36 -64.44
C GLY A 206 7.74 -2.71 -64.40
N CYS A 207 8.47 -3.79 -64.06
CA CYS A 207 7.92 -5.13 -63.91
C CYS A 207 7.00 -5.24 -62.70
N SER A 208 7.35 -4.63 -61.56
CA SER A 208 6.49 -4.51 -60.39
C SER A 208 5.22 -3.71 -60.68
N ALA A 209 5.33 -2.58 -61.40
CA ALA A 209 4.18 -1.77 -61.77
C ALA A 209 3.20 -2.51 -62.68
N MET A 210 3.71 -3.24 -63.68
CA MET A 210 2.88 -4.10 -64.54
C MET A 210 2.23 -5.23 -63.74
N ALA A 211 2.97 -5.85 -62.82
CA ALA A 211 2.44 -6.90 -61.96
C ALA A 211 1.31 -6.37 -61.06
N ALA A 212 1.50 -5.21 -60.42
CA ALA A 212 0.49 -4.56 -59.59
C ALA A 212 -0.76 -4.17 -60.40
N GLU A 213 -0.59 -3.63 -61.61
CA GLU A 213 -1.71 -3.31 -62.51
C GLU A 213 -2.50 -4.56 -62.91
N LEU A 214 -1.82 -5.67 -63.23
CA LEU A 214 -2.46 -6.95 -63.53
C LEU A 214 -3.20 -7.56 -62.33
N ALA A 215 -2.78 -7.26 -61.09
CA ALA A 215 -3.47 -7.63 -59.87
C ALA A 215 -4.62 -6.69 -59.49
N GLY A 216 -4.82 -5.58 -60.21
CA GLY A 216 -5.80 -4.56 -59.85
C GLY A 216 -5.39 -3.73 -58.62
N GLU A 217 -4.11 -3.75 -58.26
CA GLU A 217 -3.55 -3.01 -57.15
C GLU A 217 -2.92 -1.69 -57.63
N LYS A 218 -2.89 -0.69 -56.74
CA LYS A 218 -2.24 0.58 -57.05
C LYS A 218 -0.77 0.49 -56.68
N TYR A 219 0.11 0.58 -57.69
CA TYR A 219 1.54 0.71 -57.49
C TYR A 219 1.88 2.10 -56.93
N GLN A 220 2.54 2.15 -55.77
CA GLN A 220 2.85 3.40 -55.08
C GLN A 220 4.30 3.86 -55.34
N LEU A 221 4.56 5.16 -55.15
CA LEU A 221 5.86 5.78 -55.40
C LEU A 221 6.95 5.31 -54.42
N ASP A 222 6.59 5.00 -53.19
CA ASP A 222 7.48 4.41 -52.18
C ASP A 222 7.92 2.99 -52.56
N GLN A 223 7.00 2.17 -53.07
CA GLN A 223 7.30 0.86 -53.65
C GLN A 223 8.25 0.98 -54.85
N ALA A 224 8.05 1.99 -55.71
CA ALA A 224 8.93 2.27 -56.85
C ALA A 224 10.38 2.57 -56.46
N VAL A 225 10.60 3.31 -55.37
CA VAL A 225 11.96 3.61 -54.87
C VAL A 225 12.63 2.36 -54.32
N VAL A 226 11.89 1.55 -53.55
CA VAL A 226 12.40 0.29 -53.00
C VAL A 226 12.76 -0.69 -54.11
N ASP A 227 11.90 -0.83 -55.12
CA ASP A 227 12.12 -1.72 -56.27
C ASP A 227 13.28 -1.26 -57.16
N ALA A 228 13.47 0.05 -57.31
CA ALA A 228 14.60 0.62 -58.04
C ALA A 228 15.92 0.33 -57.33
N LEU A 229 15.97 0.50 -56.01
CA LEU A 229 17.13 0.15 -55.19
C LEU A 229 17.42 -1.35 -55.20
N ALA A 230 16.37 -2.19 -55.15
CA ALA A 230 16.50 -3.63 -55.28
C ALA A 230 17.05 -4.02 -56.66
N GLY A 231 16.59 -3.37 -57.74
CA GLY A 231 17.10 -3.59 -59.08
C GLY A 231 18.55 -3.17 -59.28
N TYR A 232 18.95 -2.05 -58.66
CA TYR A 232 20.36 -1.65 -58.63
C TYR A 232 21.24 -2.64 -57.84
N ALA A 233 20.74 -3.14 -56.71
CA ALA A 233 21.44 -4.15 -55.92
C ALA A 233 21.56 -5.49 -56.67
N ASP A 234 20.51 -5.90 -57.42
CA ASP A 234 20.52 -7.08 -58.28
C ASP A 234 21.55 -6.94 -59.41
N ASP A 235 21.66 -5.76 -60.04
CA ASP A 235 22.67 -5.49 -61.07
C ASP A 235 24.10 -5.59 -60.51
N ILE A 236 24.35 -5.00 -59.33
CA ILE A 236 25.64 -5.10 -58.63
C ILE A 236 25.95 -6.56 -58.28
N ALA A 237 24.96 -7.28 -57.73
CA ALA A 237 25.13 -8.68 -57.35
C ALA A 237 25.53 -9.52 -58.57
N ASN A 238 24.87 -9.32 -59.71
CA ASN A 238 25.16 -10.04 -60.94
C ASN A 238 26.53 -9.69 -61.52
N GLN A 239 26.95 -8.42 -61.47
CA GLN A 239 28.30 -8.00 -61.88
C GLN A 239 29.37 -8.63 -60.98
N MET A 240 29.15 -8.66 -59.66
CA MET A 240 30.05 -9.29 -58.69
C MET A 240 30.14 -10.81 -58.90
N ILE A 241 29.02 -11.47 -59.22
CA ILE A 241 28.99 -12.91 -59.57
C ILE A 241 29.77 -13.20 -60.86
N GLN A 242 29.82 -12.27 -61.81
CA GLN A 242 30.55 -12.42 -63.07
C GLN A 242 32.03 -12.00 -62.99
N SER A 243 32.48 -11.47 -61.84
CA SER A 243 33.88 -11.07 -61.64
C SER A 243 34.83 -12.27 -61.62
N GLU A 244 36.10 -12.07 -61.98
CA GLU A 244 37.16 -13.08 -61.86
C GLU A 244 37.62 -13.31 -60.39
N SER A 245 37.20 -12.44 -59.45
CA SER A 245 37.55 -12.53 -58.03
C SER A 245 36.59 -13.44 -57.25
N GLY A 246 37.10 -14.53 -56.67
CA GLY A 246 36.31 -15.46 -55.85
C GLY A 246 35.66 -14.81 -54.61
N PHE A 247 36.23 -13.72 -54.09
CA PHE A 247 35.63 -12.94 -53.01
C PHE A 247 34.41 -12.14 -53.47
N GLU A 248 34.51 -11.49 -54.62
CA GLU A 248 33.40 -10.73 -55.22
C GLU A 248 32.26 -11.67 -55.64
N GLN A 249 32.60 -12.83 -56.20
CA GLN A 249 31.60 -13.86 -56.52
C GLN A 249 30.81 -14.30 -55.29
N PHE A 250 31.49 -14.56 -54.16
CA PHE A 250 30.84 -14.93 -52.91
C PHE A 250 29.90 -13.83 -52.39
N PHE A 251 30.37 -12.58 -52.35
CA PHE A 251 29.55 -11.44 -51.92
C PHE A 251 28.36 -11.20 -52.84
N GLY A 252 28.52 -11.37 -54.16
CA GLY A 252 27.42 -11.28 -55.11
C GLY A 252 26.35 -12.35 -54.89
N ILE A 253 26.74 -13.60 -54.59
CA ILE A 253 25.79 -14.68 -54.23
C ILE A 253 25.04 -14.33 -52.94
N VAL A 254 25.74 -13.83 -51.91
CA VAL A 254 25.11 -13.43 -50.64
C VAL A 254 24.14 -12.27 -50.86
N LEU A 255 24.54 -11.24 -51.61
CA LEU A 255 23.71 -10.08 -51.91
C LEU A 255 22.42 -10.48 -52.64
N LYS A 256 22.54 -11.39 -53.62
CA LYS A 256 21.40 -11.96 -54.35
C LYS A 256 20.50 -12.81 -53.43
N GLY A 257 21.09 -13.59 -52.52
CA GLY A 257 20.35 -14.36 -51.51
C GLY A 257 19.54 -13.48 -50.55
N VAL A 258 20.11 -12.37 -50.08
CA VAL A 258 19.40 -11.38 -49.26
C VAL A 258 18.28 -10.71 -50.04
N GLY A 259 18.51 -10.37 -51.32
CA GLY A 259 17.47 -9.83 -52.21
C GLY A 259 16.27 -10.77 -52.35
N TYR A 260 16.50 -12.07 -52.56
CA TYR A 260 15.44 -13.06 -52.59
C TYR A 260 14.71 -13.22 -51.26
N ALA A 261 15.41 -13.15 -50.13
CA ALA A 261 14.80 -13.23 -48.80
C ALA A 261 13.83 -12.06 -48.57
N VAL A 262 14.22 -10.83 -48.93
CA VAL A 262 13.36 -9.64 -48.81
C VAL A 262 12.14 -9.75 -49.73
N LYS A 263 12.32 -10.19 -50.98
CA LYS A 263 11.21 -10.39 -51.92
C LYS A 263 10.22 -11.47 -51.43
N LEU A 264 10.72 -12.54 -50.81
CA LEU A 264 9.91 -13.58 -50.19
C LEU A 264 9.12 -13.05 -48.98
N GLU A 265 9.76 -12.27 -48.12
CA GLU A 265 9.11 -11.63 -46.97
C GLU A 265 7.99 -10.68 -47.42
N ASN A 266 8.21 -9.88 -48.47
CA ASN A 266 7.18 -9.01 -49.05
C ASN A 266 5.98 -9.82 -49.59
N ALA A 267 6.21 -10.98 -50.22
CA ALA A 267 5.14 -11.84 -50.70
C ALA A 267 4.33 -12.48 -49.55
N LEU A 268 5.00 -12.83 -48.45
CA LEU A 268 4.35 -13.31 -47.23
C LEU A 268 3.52 -12.19 -46.58
N GLN A 269 4.07 -10.98 -46.47
CA GLN A 269 3.36 -9.83 -45.92
C GLN A 269 2.12 -9.48 -46.76
N CYS A 270 2.25 -9.48 -48.09
CA CYS A 270 1.11 -9.34 -49.02
C CYS A 270 0.02 -10.39 -48.75
N THR A 271 0.42 -11.64 -48.48
CA THR A 271 -0.53 -12.72 -48.15
C THR A 271 -1.27 -12.43 -46.84
N ASP A 272 -0.54 -11.98 -45.81
CA ASP A 272 -1.13 -11.66 -44.52
C ASP A 272 -2.06 -10.43 -44.61
N ASP A 273 -1.69 -9.39 -45.36
CA ASP A 273 -2.52 -8.22 -45.63
C ASP A 273 -3.81 -8.60 -46.36
N PHE A 274 -3.72 -9.50 -47.35
CA PHE A 274 -4.88 -10.03 -48.05
C PHE A 274 -5.84 -10.75 -47.10
N VAL A 275 -5.32 -11.61 -46.21
CA VAL A 275 -6.13 -12.30 -45.19
C VAL A 275 -6.78 -11.30 -44.23
N GLN A 276 -6.04 -10.30 -43.76
CA GLN A 276 -6.57 -9.27 -42.87
C GLN A 276 -7.69 -8.46 -43.53
N GLN A 277 -7.52 -8.07 -44.79
CA GLN A 277 -8.51 -7.29 -45.51
C GLN A 277 -9.79 -8.07 -45.83
N HIS A 278 -9.66 -9.36 -46.18
CA HIS A 278 -10.77 -10.15 -46.71
C HIS A 278 -11.43 -11.09 -45.70
N PHE A 279 -10.73 -11.48 -44.64
CA PHE A 279 -11.22 -12.37 -43.59
C PHE A 279 -11.14 -11.74 -42.18
N GLY A 280 -10.26 -10.77 -41.95
CA GLY A 280 -10.15 -10.03 -40.68
C GLY A 280 -11.47 -9.47 -40.14
N PRO A 281 -12.38 -8.90 -40.97
CA PRO A 281 -13.69 -8.47 -40.50
C PRO A 281 -14.53 -9.58 -39.85
N LYS A 282 -14.44 -10.81 -40.37
CA LYS A 282 -15.15 -11.97 -39.80
C LYS A 282 -14.55 -12.42 -38.49
N LEU A 283 -13.22 -12.38 -38.35
CA LEU A 283 -12.57 -12.66 -37.06
C LEU A 283 -12.98 -11.65 -35.98
N ALA A 284 -12.99 -10.36 -36.33
CA ALA A 284 -13.45 -9.30 -35.43
C ALA A 284 -14.92 -9.48 -35.03
N TRP A 285 -15.79 -9.78 -36.00
CA TRP A 285 -17.20 -10.09 -35.77
C TRP A 285 -17.40 -11.31 -34.86
N GLN A 286 -16.65 -12.40 -35.08
CA GLN A 286 -16.72 -13.59 -34.22
C GLN A 286 -16.37 -13.26 -32.77
N ALA A 287 -15.33 -12.44 -32.55
CA ALA A 287 -14.94 -12.00 -31.22
C ALA A 287 -16.04 -11.11 -30.58
N GLU A 288 -16.63 -10.19 -31.34
CA GLU A 288 -17.73 -9.33 -30.87
C GLU A 288 -18.97 -10.16 -30.50
N VAL A 289 -19.37 -11.10 -31.36
CA VAL A 289 -20.51 -12.02 -31.09
C VAL A 289 -20.28 -12.82 -29.80
N GLN A 290 -19.07 -13.37 -29.62
CA GLN A 290 -18.75 -14.08 -28.38
C GLN A 290 -18.83 -13.17 -27.15
N GLN A 291 -18.39 -11.91 -27.26
CA GLN A 291 -18.52 -10.93 -26.18
C GLN A 291 -19.99 -10.63 -25.87
N ILE A 292 -20.84 -10.43 -26.88
CA ILE A 292 -22.28 -10.17 -26.71
C ILE A 292 -22.99 -11.37 -26.08
N ILE A 293 -22.68 -12.60 -26.52
CA ILE A 293 -23.26 -13.84 -25.96
C ILE A 293 -22.86 -14.02 -24.49
N ALA A 294 -21.60 -13.71 -24.14
CA ALA A 294 -21.10 -13.89 -22.78
C ALA A 294 -21.49 -12.74 -21.82
N ALA A 295 -21.86 -11.57 -22.35
CA ALA A 295 -22.12 -10.38 -21.54
C ALA A 295 -23.24 -10.55 -20.50
N PRO A 296 -24.41 -11.16 -20.80
CA PRO A 296 -25.48 -11.34 -19.81
C PRO A 296 -25.04 -12.10 -18.56
N GLN A 297 -24.36 -13.23 -18.73
CA GLN A 297 -23.90 -14.03 -17.60
C GLN A 297 -22.81 -13.31 -16.80
N ARG A 298 -21.92 -12.58 -17.50
CA ARG A 298 -20.89 -11.76 -16.84
C ARG A 298 -21.51 -10.67 -15.97
N LEU A 299 -22.48 -9.93 -16.51
CA LEU A 299 -23.20 -8.88 -15.78
C LEU A 299 -23.99 -9.46 -14.61
N TYR A 300 -24.65 -10.61 -14.79
CA TYR A 300 -25.33 -11.30 -13.69
C TYR A 300 -24.35 -11.65 -12.54
N ASN A 301 -23.20 -12.23 -12.87
CA ASN A 301 -22.19 -12.59 -11.88
C ASN A 301 -21.63 -11.35 -11.15
N GLN A 302 -21.39 -10.25 -11.88
CA GLN A 302 -20.98 -8.97 -11.29
C GLN A 302 -22.03 -8.42 -10.32
N CYS A 303 -23.31 -8.48 -10.68
CA CYS A 303 -24.41 -8.11 -9.80
C CYS A 303 -24.41 -8.95 -8.51
N GLN A 304 -24.24 -10.27 -8.62
CA GLN A 304 -24.18 -11.16 -7.46
C GLN A 304 -23.02 -10.81 -6.52
N GLN A 305 -21.86 -10.45 -7.07
CA GLN A 305 -20.71 -9.97 -6.29
C GLN A 305 -21.04 -8.68 -5.54
N PHE A 306 -21.69 -7.70 -6.18
CA PHE A 306 -22.13 -6.48 -5.50
C PHE A 306 -23.11 -6.78 -4.35
N VAL A 307 -24.08 -7.67 -4.55
CA VAL A 307 -25.00 -8.10 -3.48
C VAL A 307 -24.24 -8.74 -2.31
N GLN A 308 -23.28 -9.62 -2.59
CA GLN A 308 -22.42 -10.22 -1.55
C GLN A 308 -21.62 -9.16 -0.79
N HIS A 309 -21.01 -8.20 -1.48
CA HIS A 309 -20.28 -7.09 -0.86
C HIS A 309 -21.19 -6.22 0.01
N THR A 310 -22.43 -5.96 -0.42
CA THR A 310 -23.43 -5.29 0.40
C THR A 310 -23.69 -6.06 1.69
N HIS A 311 -23.90 -7.38 1.63
CA HIS A 311 -24.09 -8.19 2.85
C HIS A 311 -22.86 -8.16 3.77
N GLN A 312 -21.66 -8.28 3.22
CA GLN A 312 -20.41 -8.22 3.98
C GLN A 312 -20.24 -6.85 4.69
N SER A 313 -20.54 -5.76 3.98
CA SER A 313 -20.47 -4.41 4.54
C SER A 313 -21.46 -4.20 5.69
N VAL A 314 -22.67 -4.74 5.58
CA VAL A 314 -23.68 -4.68 6.64
C VAL A 314 -23.23 -5.48 7.86
N ALA A 315 -22.66 -6.66 7.67
CA ALA A 315 -22.08 -7.45 8.75
C ALA A 315 -20.91 -6.72 9.44
N ALA A 316 -20.03 -6.08 8.67
CA ALA A 316 -18.92 -5.28 9.21
C ALA A 316 -19.41 -4.07 10.02
N ILE A 317 -20.44 -3.36 9.54
CA ILE A 317 -21.07 -2.26 10.29
C ILE A 317 -21.63 -2.77 11.62
N HIS A 318 -22.37 -3.87 11.63
CA HIS A 318 -22.91 -4.43 12.87
C HIS A 318 -21.82 -4.88 13.84
N ALA A 319 -20.75 -5.50 13.35
CA ALA A 319 -19.62 -5.91 14.17
C ALA A 319 -18.91 -4.70 14.81
N ALA A 320 -18.68 -3.63 14.05
CA ALA A 320 -18.07 -2.40 14.54
C ALA A 320 -18.95 -1.72 15.61
N ILE A 321 -20.27 -1.64 15.38
CA ILE A 321 -21.22 -1.11 16.36
C ILE A 321 -21.21 -1.95 17.64
N ALA A 322 -21.23 -3.28 17.53
CA ALA A 322 -21.19 -4.17 18.69
C ALA A 322 -19.89 -3.99 19.50
N GLN A 323 -18.76 -3.82 18.82
CA GLN A 323 -17.47 -3.53 19.47
C GLN A 323 -17.51 -2.18 20.20
N GLN A 324 -18.07 -1.13 19.60
CA GLN A 324 -18.25 0.17 20.26
C GLN A 324 -19.14 0.05 21.51
N GLN A 325 -20.26 -0.67 21.41
CA GLN A 325 -21.17 -0.93 22.54
C GLN A 325 -20.51 -1.70 23.67
N GLN A 326 -19.51 -2.54 23.38
CA GLN A 326 -18.73 -3.27 24.38
C GLN A 326 -17.61 -2.41 25.00
N LEU A 327 -16.93 -1.57 24.22
CA LEU A 327 -15.78 -0.78 24.67
C LEU A 327 -16.18 0.48 25.43
N GLN A 328 -17.27 1.14 25.03
CA GLN A 328 -17.73 2.38 25.65
C GLN A 328 -18.04 2.26 27.16
N PRO A 329 -18.76 1.22 27.66
CA PRO A 329 -18.94 1.04 29.10
C PRO A 329 -17.64 0.71 29.83
N GLN A 330 -16.70 0.00 29.19
CA GLN A 330 -15.38 -0.27 29.79
C GLN A 330 -14.59 1.01 29.95
N LEU A 331 -14.60 1.88 28.94
CA LEU A 331 -13.94 3.18 29.00
C LEU A 331 -14.51 4.07 30.12
N THR A 332 -15.84 4.10 30.25
CA THR A 332 -16.52 4.82 31.34
C THR A 332 -16.10 4.27 32.70
N ALA A 333 -16.14 2.94 32.89
CA ALA A 333 -15.75 2.31 34.15
C ALA A 333 -14.29 2.59 34.53
N ILE A 334 -13.36 2.52 33.57
CA ILE A 334 -11.94 2.85 33.81
C ILE A 334 -11.78 4.34 34.16
N SER A 335 -12.52 5.22 33.48
CA SER A 335 -12.47 6.67 33.74
C SER A 335 -13.02 7.03 35.13
N GLU A 336 -14.08 6.36 35.57
CA GLU A 336 -14.62 6.49 36.93
C GLU A 336 -13.61 6.01 37.97
N GLN A 337 -12.97 4.85 37.76
CA GLN A 337 -11.92 4.33 38.65
C GLN A 337 -10.72 5.28 38.74
N LEU A 338 -10.26 5.82 37.61
CA LEU A 338 -9.17 6.80 37.60
C LEU A 338 -9.55 8.07 38.37
N THR A 339 -10.78 8.56 38.20
CA THR A 339 -11.27 9.74 38.94
C THR A 339 -11.32 9.47 40.44
N ALA A 340 -11.77 8.27 40.84
CA ALA A 340 -11.78 7.86 42.24
C ALA A 340 -10.35 7.80 42.82
N LEU A 341 -9.38 7.22 42.09
CA LEU A 341 -7.98 7.17 42.51
C LEU A 341 -7.34 8.56 42.62
N GLN A 342 -7.71 9.50 41.76
CA GLN A 342 -7.21 10.89 41.82
C GLN A 342 -7.65 11.63 43.08
N GLN A 343 -8.81 11.27 43.65
CA GLN A 343 -9.33 11.86 44.88
C GLN A 343 -8.85 11.14 46.13
N GLN A 344 -8.17 10.00 45.97
CA GLN A 344 -7.79 9.14 47.07
C GLN A 344 -6.40 9.49 47.61
N GLN A 345 -6.28 9.50 48.94
CA GLN A 345 -5.02 9.52 49.66
C GLN A 345 -4.93 8.25 50.50
N GLN A 346 -3.83 7.53 50.40
CA GLN A 346 -3.61 6.29 51.14
C GLN A 346 -2.33 6.37 51.98
N PRO A 347 -2.29 5.69 53.14
CA PRO A 347 -1.02 5.43 53.80
C PRO A 347 -0.08 4.64 52.88
N LEU A 348 1.21 4.72 53.15
CA LEU A 348 2.20 3.96 52.39
C LEU A 348 2.18 2.48 52.79
N ASP A 349 2.21 1.60 51.79
CA ASP A 349 2.24 0.16 52.02
C ASP A 349 3.68 -0.30 52.32
N SER A 350 3.85 -1.15 53.33
CA SER A 350 5.15 -1.73 53.67
C SER A 350 5.70 -2.52 52.49
N CYS A 351 6.99 -2.35 52.16
CA CYS A 351 7.60 -3.15 51.12
C CYS A 351 7.85 -4.59 51.62
N PRO A 352 7.32 -5.64 50.96
CA PRO A 352 7.44 -7.03 51.43
C PRO A 352 8.79 -7.68 51.15
N TYR A 353 9.65 -7.07 50.33
CA TYR A 353 10.95 -7.60 49.97
C TYR A 353 12.07 -6.79 50.61
N ARG A 354 12.66 -7.36 51.67
CA ARG A 354 14.05 -7.11 52.05
C ARG A 354 14.68 -8.38 52.59
#